data_AF-A0A538ADH3-F1
#
_entry.id   AF-A0A538ADH3-F1
#
_cell.length_a   1.000
_cell.length_b   1.000
_cell.length_c   1.000
_cell.angle_alpha   90.00
_cell.angle_beta   90.00
_cell.angle_gamma   90.00
#
_symmetry.space_group_name_H-M   'P 1'
#
loop_
_entity.id
_entity.type
_entity.pdbx_description
1 polymer ?
#
loop_
_entity_poly.entity_id
_entity_poly.type
_entity_poly.pdbx_seq_one_letter_code
_entity_poly.pdbx_strand_id
1 'polypeptide(L)'
;MTAYKFLEAGAVSPFAGFRWPLDEWVDAAGADPCRRGIHACRIRDLPFWLNDELWEIELEGDVVEQERKVVAPRGRLGRRVDGWNRDVLHELGSSVLARTRTRFGAVAGLAGYVGDIQLHLASGRVPLAAFAAARAAEVNGGPAEYERERSRQAAWLAARLGLGAA
;
A
#
# COMPACT_ATOMS: atom_id res chain seq x y z
N MET A 1 1.12 18.63 -5.68
CA MET A 1 1.94 17.52 -5.14
C MET A 1 1.60 16.25 -5.90
N THR A 2 2.60 15.46 -6.31
CA THR A 2 2.35 14.12 -6.91
C THR A 2 2.37 13.04 -5.83
N ALA A 3 1.38 12.16 -5.84
CA ALA A 3 1.22 11.04 -4.92
C ALA A 3 0.67 9.81 -5.66
N TYR A 4 0.30 8.77 -4.91
CA TYR A 4 -0.21 7.52 -5.46
C TYR A 4 -1.56 7.17 -4.86
N LYS A 5 -2.45 6.59 -5.67
CA LYS A 5 -3.77 6.13 -5.22
C LYS A 5 -4.02 4.71 -5.69
N PHE A 6 -4.32 3.85 -4.74
CA PHE A 6 -4.86 2.54 -5.04
C PHE A 6 -6.38 2.60 -5.20
N LEU A 7 -6.88 1.95 -6.23
CA LEU A 7 -8.28 1.88 -6.62
C LEU A 7 -8.66 0.43 -6.91
N GLU A 8 -9.95 0.14 -6.86
CA GLU A 8 -10.50 -1.08 -7.44
C GLU A 8 -10.47 -0.99 -8.98
N ALA A 9 -10.66 -2.14 -9.63
CA ALA A 9 -10.71 -2.22 -11.09
C ALA A 9 -11.64 -1.17 -11.72
N GLY A 10 -11.13 -0.45 -12.71
CA GLY A 10 -11.87 0.62 -13.40
C GLY A 10 -11.87 1.96 -12.68
N ALA A 11 -10.77 2.29 -12.00
CA ALA A 11 -10.54 3.55 -11.30
C ALA A 11 -11.62 3.90 -10.23
N VAL A 12 -12.06 2.90 -9.47
CA VAL A 12 -13.12 3.06 -8.46
C VAL A 12 -12.54 3.15 -7.05
N SER A 13 -12.99 4.15 -6.27
CA SER A 13 -12.55 4.34 -4.89
C SER A 13 -13.15 3.24 -3.99
N PRO A 14 -12.34 2.47 -3.24
CA PRO A 14 -12.82 1.25 -2.56
C PRO A 14 -13.87 1.49 -1.48
N PHE A 15 -13.85 2.65 -0.82
CA PHE A 15 -14.81 2.95 0.25
C PHE A 15 -15.99 3.81 -0.21
N ALA A 16 -15.79 4.65 -1.23
CA ALA A 16 -16.79 5.61 -1.68
C ALA A 16 -17.56 5.14 -2.93
N GLY A 17 -17.09 4.12 -3.63
CA GLY A 17 -17.62 3.71 -4.93
C GLY A 17 -17.46 4.77 -6.03
N PHE A 18 -16.76 5.85 -5.75
CA PHE A 18 -16.56 6.96 -6.69
C PHE A 18 -15.61 6.54 -7.80
N ARG A 19 -16.11 6.54 -9.04
CA ARG A 19 -15.32 6.33 -10.25
C ARG A 19 -14.63 7.64 -10.64
N TRP A 20 -13.32 7.59 -10.71
CA TRP A 20 -12.51 8.74 -11.07
C TRP A 20 -12.58 9.04 -12.57
N PRO A 21 -12.82 10.31 -12.96
CA PRO A 21 -12.49 10.74 -14.31
C PRO A 21 -10.96 10.82 -14.47
N LEU A 22 -10.48 10.53 -15.69
CA LEU A 22 -9.05 10.60 -16.02
C LEU A 22 -8.69 12.01 -16.46
N ASP A 23 -7.54 12.52 -16.01
CA ASP A 23 -7.00 13.84 -16.35
C ASP A 23 -7.93 15.04 -16.04
N GLU A 24 -8.95 14.82 -15.20
CA GLU A 24 -9.87 15.86 -14.70
C GLU A 24 -9.67 16.11 -13.20
N TRP A 25 -9.81 17.38 -12.81
CA TRP A 25 -9.77 17.77 -11.41
C TRP A 25 -11.08 17.42 -10.70
N VAL A 26 -10.96 16.69 -9.60
CA VAL A 26 -12.05 16.37 -8.68
C VAL A 26 -11.90 17.20 -7.42
N ASP A 27 -12.96 17.93 -7.08
CA ASP A 27 -13.07 18.74 -5.89
C ASP A 27 -13.73 17.96 -4.73
N ALA A 28 -13.16 18.10 -3.55
CA ALA A 28 -13.75 17.70 -2.28
C ALA A 28 -13.91 18.93 -1.40
N ALA A 29 -14.95 18.96 -0.57
CA ALA A 29 -15.25 20.16 0.21
C ALA A 29 -14.15 20.56 1.22
N GLY A 30 -13.11 19.75 1.45
CA GLY A 30 -11.96 20.07 2.30
C GLY A 30 -10.98 18.90 2.46
N ALA A 31 -9.97 19.05 3.31
CA ALA A 31 -8.94 18.04 3.59
C ALA A 31 -8.93 17.63 5.08
N ASP A 32 -10.00 16.97 5.53
CA ASP A 32 -10.10 16.40 6.88
C ASP A 32 -9.68 14.91 6.86
N PRO A 33 -8.53 14.56 7.45
CA PRO A 33 -8.03 13.20 7.40
C PRO A 33 -9.05 12.16 7.89
N CYS A 34 -9.14 11.04 7.14
CA CYS A 34 -10.10 9.96 7.37
C CYS A 34 -11.60 10.31 7.26
N ARG A 35 -11.99 11.60 7.14
CA ARG A 35 -13.40 12.01 7.05
C ARG A 35 -13.78 12.59 5.70
N ARG A 36 -12.97 13.51 5.17
CA ARG A 36 -13.29 14.24 3.94
C ARG A 36 -12.04 14.64 3.18
N GLY A 37 -12.08 14.54 1.86
CA GLY A 37 -11.00 14.97 0.99
C GLY A 37 -10.55 13.89 0.03
N ILE A 38 -9.61 14.26 -0.83
CA ILE A 38 -8.95 13.33 -1.73
C ILE A 38 -7.78 12.69 -0.98
N HIS A 39 -7.94 11.44 -0.57
CA HIS A 39 -6.85 10.68 0.05
C HIS A 39 -5.97 10.00 -1.00
N ALA A 40 -4.66 10.10 -0.79
CA ALA A 40 -3.65 9.37 -1.52
C ALA A 40 -2.53 8.96 -0.55
N CYS A 41 -1.48 8.32 -1.07
CA CYS A 41 -0.38 7.79 -0.30
C CYS A 41 0.96 8.14 -0.95
N ARG A 42 2.01 8.20 -0.15
CA ARG A 42 3.39 8.33 -0.65
C ARG A 42 3.92 6.93 -0.97
N ILE A 43 5.07 6.86 -1.64
CA ILE A 43 5.72 5.58 -1.99
C ILE A 43 5.95 4.71 -0.74
N ARG A 44 6.43 5.32 0.35
CA ARG A 44 6.65 4.63 1.64
C ARG A 44 5.37 4.03 2.24
N ASP A 45 4.22 4.53 1.82
CA ASP A 45 2.91 4.15 2.36
C ASP A 45 2.20 3.08 1.48
N LEU A 46 2.72 2.75 0.29
CA LEU A 46 2.07 1.80 -0.65
C LEU A 46 1.64 0.46 -0.01
N PRO A 47 2.43 -0.20 0.88
CA PRO A 47 2.04 -1.48 1.46
C PRO A 47 0.77 -1.44 2.33
N PHE A 48 0.34 -0.25 2.75
CA PHE A 48 -0.87 -0.05 3.53
C PHE A 48 -2.11 0.15 2.65
N TRP A 49 -1.93 0.41 1.36
CA TRP A 49 -2.99 0.87 0.45
C TRP A 49 -3.34 -0.13 -0.65
N LEU A 50 -2.62 -1.26 -0.76
CA LEU A 50 -2.72 -2.22 -1.86
C LEU A 50 -4.17 -2.55 -2.28
N ASN A 51 -4.43 -2.43 -3.57
CA ASN A 51 -5.69 -2.79 -4.23
C ASN A 51 -5.43 -3.15 -5.72
N ASP A 52 -6.47 -3.36 -6.51
CA ASP A 52 -6.38 -3.85 -7.89
C ASP A 52 -5.56 -2.96 -8.82
N GLU A 53 -5.71 -1.64 -8.71
CA GLU A 53 -5.06 -0.67 -9.60
C GLU A 53 -4.26 0.37 -8.82
N LEU A 54 -3.06 0.68 -9.30
CA LEU A 54 -2.23 1.76 -8.78
C LEU A 54 -2.17 2.89 -9.79
N TRP A 55 -2.40 4.11 -9.33
CA TRP A 55 -2.45 5.31 -10.15
C TRP A 55 -1.56 6.41 -9.56
N GLU A 56 -0.95 7.19 -10.44
CA GLU A 56 -0.40 8.49 -10.09
C GLU A 56 -1.55 9.49 -9.94
N ILE A 57 -1.48 10.34 -8.91
CA ILE A 57 -2.47 11.38 -8.65
C ILE A 57 -1.77 12.69 -8.33
N GLU A 58 -2.23 13.76 -8.96
CA GLU A 58 -1.85 15.12 -8.58
C GLU A 58 -2.82 15.63 -7.52
N LEU A 59 -2.29 16.33 -6.52
CA LEU A 59 -3.03 16.93 -5.42
C LEU A 59 -2.78 18.43 -5.37
N GLU A 60 -3.83 19.22 -5.13
CA GLU A 60 -3.79 20.68 -5.08
C GLU A 60 -4.57 21.24 -3.89
N GLY A 61 -4.20 22.45 -3.46
CA GLY A 61 -4.75 23.16 -2.32
C GLY A 61 -3.99 22.91 -1.02
N ASP A 62 -4.67 23.07 0.11
CA ASP A 62 -4.09 22.83 1.45
C ASP A 62 -3.90 21.33 1.69
N VAL A 63 -2.77 20.79 1.21
CA VAL A 63 -2.42 19.38 1.37
C VAL A 63 -2.03 19.10 2.82
N VAL A 64 -2.77 18.21 3.46
CA VAL A 64 -2.53 17.75 4.82
C VAL A 64 -1.80 16.41 4.78
N GLU A 65 -0.60 16.41 5.36
CA GLU A 65 0.23 15.24 5.52
C GLU A 65 -0.05 14.53 6.85
N GLN A 66 -0.31 13.22 6.80
CA GLN A 66 -0.31 12.35 7.98
C GLN A 66 0.70 11.22 7.81
N GLU A 67 0.87 10.45 8.89
CA GLU A 67 1.85 9.36 8.99
C GLU A 67 1.84 8.45 7.77
N ARG A 68 0.66 7.95 7.37
CA ARG A 68 0.49 6.95 6.30
C ARG A 68 -0.40 7.38 5.14
N LYS A 69 -0.69 8.69 5.04
CA LYS A 69 -1.59 9.24 4.02
C LYS A 69 -1.33 10.72 3.78
N VAL A 70 -1.75 11.18 2.60
CA VAL A 70 -1.86 12.60 2.25
C VAL A 70 -3.31 12.87 1.86
N VAL A 71 -3.81 14.05 2.22
CA VAL A 71 -5.20 14.45 1.96
C VAL A 71 -5.21 15.86 1.39
N ALA A 72 -5.97 16.07 0.32
CA ALA A 72 -6.07 17.37 -0.32
C ALA A 72 -7.54 17.72 -0.63
N PRO A 73 -7.88 19.00 -0.76
CA PRO A 73 -9.21 19.43 -1.21
C PRO A 73 -9.43 19.13 -2.71
N ARG A 74 -8.37 18.99 -3.51
CA ARG A 74 -8.45 18.65 -4.93
C ARG A 74 -7.48 17.56 -5.33
N GLY A 75 -7.89 16.74 -6.29
CA GLY A 75 -6.97 15.82 -6.95
C GLY A 75 -7.37 15.49 -8.38
N ARG A 76 -6.37 15.12 -9.19
CA ARG A 76 -6.53 14.71 -10.58
C ARG A 76 -5.83 13.39 -10.81
N LEU A 77 -6.59 12.36 -11.17
CA LEU A 77 -6.02 11.04 -11.48
C LEU A 77 -5.32 11.13 -12.84
N GLY A 78 -4.03 10.80 -12.85
CA GLY A 78 -3.23 10.82 -14.07
C GLY A 78 -3.03 9.42 -14.61
N ARG A 79 -1.77 9.02 -14.75
CA ARG A 79 -1.38 7.75 -15.38
C ARG A 79 -1.59 6.55 -14.45
N ARG A 80 -2.08 5.44 -15.01
CA ARG A 80 -2.03 4.12 -14.37
C ARG A 80 -0.59 3.58 -14.33
N VAL A 81 -0.18 3.02 -13.21
CA VAL A 81 1.10 2.31 -13.09
C VAL A 81 0.92 0.89 -13.61
N ASP A 82 1.08 0.68 -14.92
CA ASP A 82 0.83 -0.62 -15.58
C ASP A 82 1.72 -1.77 -15.07
N GLY A 83 2.88 -1.42 -14.49
CA GLY A 83 3.75 -2.38 -13.81
C GLY A 83 3.08 -3.02 -12.58
N TRP A 84 2.06 -2.38 -12.00
CA TRP A 84 1.25 -2.98 -10.95
C TRP A 84 0.20 -3.90 -11.56
N ASN A 85 0.44 -5.20 -11.43
CA ASN A 85 -0.42 -6.25 -11.95
C ASN A 85 -0.43 -7.46 -11.02
N ARG A 86 -1.21 -8.48 -11.37
CA ARG A 86 -1.36 -9.70 -10.57
C ARG A 86 -0.03 -10.43 -10.36
N ASP A 87 0.86 -10.44 -11.35
CA ASP A 87 2.16 -11.11 -11.24
C ASP A 87 3.06 -10.41 -10.21
N VAL A 88 3.14 -9.07 -10.26
CA VAL A 88 3.88 -8.28 -9.26
C VAL A 88 3.27 -8.41 -7.86
N LEU A 89 1.95 -8.53 -7.75
CA LEU A 89 1.28 -8.81 -6.47
C LEU A 89 1.67 -10.20 -5.93
N HIS A 90 1.73 -11.24 -6.77
CA HIS A 90 2.18 -12.58 -6.37
C HIS A 90 3.68 -12.62 -6.00
N GLU A 91 4.51 -11.88 -6.74
CA GLU A 91 5.94 -11.73 -6.43
C GLU A 91 6.15 -11.05 -5.07
N LEU A 92 5.38 -10.00 -4.75
CA LEU A 92 5.39 -9.38 -3.42
C LEU A 92 5.07 -10.42 -2.34
N GLY A 93 4.00 -11.19 -2.53
CA GLY A 93 3.60 -12.25 -1.61
C GLY A 93 4.71 -13.28 -1.38
N SER A 94 5.35 -13.73 -2.46
CA SER A 94 6.47 -14.67 -2.42
C SER A 94 7.68 -14.10 -1.68
N SER A 95 8.01 -12.83 -1.94
CA SER A 95 9.09 -12.10 -1.26
C SER A 95 8.85 -11.98 0.24
N VAL A 96 7.61 -11.70 0.64
CA VAL A 96 7.19 -11.62 2.05
C VAL A 96 7.32 -12.99 2.72
N LEU A 97 6.78 -14.04 2.12
CA LEU A 97 6.83 -15.39 2.69
C LEU A 97 8.28 -15.89 2.85
N ALA A 98 9.11 -15.75 1.81
CA ALA A 98 10.50 -16.19 1.84
C ALA A 98 11.28 -15.50 2.96
N ARG A 99 11.08 -14.19 3.13
CA ARG A 99 11.73 -13.42 4.19
C ARG A 99 11.24 -13.81 5.58
N THR A 100 9.93 -13.89 5.80
CA THR A 100 9.37 -14.28 7.10
C THR A 100 9.83 -15.67 7.49
N ARG A 101 9.82 -16.64 6.56
CA ARG A 101 10.33 -17.99 6.81
C ARG A 101 11.80 -17.97 7.23
N THR A 102 12.63 -17.17 6.55
CA THR A 102 14.05 -17.03 6.87
C THR A 102 14.27 -16.42 8.25
N ARG A 103 13.53 -15.36 8.61
CA ARG A 103 13.70 -14.65 9.88
C ARG A 103 13.11 -15.40 11.07
N PHE A 104 11.96 -16.02 10.89
CA PHE A 104 11.08 -16.43 11.99
C PHE A 104 10.64 -17.90 11.93
N GLY A 105 10.97 -18.63 10.85
CA GLY A 105 10.50 -20.02 10.65
C GLY A 105 11.00 -21.01 11.69
N ALA A 106 12.11 -20.72 12.38
CA ALA A 106 12.65 -21.53 13.47
C ALA A 106 12.42 -20.90 14.86
N VAL A 107 11.76 -19.74 14.93
CA VAL A 107 11.53 -19.03 16.19
C VAL A 107 10.21 -19.49 16.79
N ALA A 108 10.27 -20.15 17.96
CA ALA A 108 9.09 -20.60 18.68
C ALA A 108 8.12 -19.43 18.95
N GLY A 109 6.83 -19.64 18.73
CA GLY A 109 5.80 -18.60 18.83
C GLY A 109 5.67 -17.69 17.60
N LEU A 110 6.72 -17.52 16.79
CA LEU A 110 6.65 -16.72 15.55
C LEU A 110 6.50 -17.56 14.28
N ALA A 111 6.88 -18.84 14.30
CA ALA A 111 6.72 -19.74 13.16
C ALA A 111 5.26 -19.84 12.68
N GLY A 112 4.27 -19.62 13.58
CA GLY A 112 2.85 -19.56 13.23
C GLY A 112 2.52 -18.51 12.17
N TYR A 113 3.20 -17.36 12.18
CA TYR A 113 3.01 -16.32 11.16
C TYR A 113 3.41 -16.79 9.76
N VAL A 114 4.36 -17.74 9.63
CA VAL A 114 4.71 -18.32 8.33
C VAL A 114 3.51 -19.10 7.78
N GLY A 115 2.83 -19.86 8.63
CA GLY A 115 1.60 -20.57 8.28
C GLY A 115 0.47 -19.62 7.89
N ASP A 116 0.23 -18.57 8.68
CA ASP A 116 -0.80 -17.56 8.37
C ASP A 116 -0.55 -16.86 7.04
N ILE A 117 0.71 -16.51 6.76
CA ILE A 117 1.12 -15.94 5.47
C ILE A 117 0.81 -16.93 4.34
N GLN A 118 1.17 -18.22 4.49
CA GLN A 118 0.86 -19.23 3.46
C GLN A 118 -0.65 -19.34 3.21
N LEU A 119 -1.47 -19.33 4.26
CA LEU A 119 -2.94 -19.37 4.14
C LEU A 119 -3.51 -18.12 3.45
N HIS A 120 -2.98 -16.94 3.77
CA HIS A 120 -3.38 -15.70 3.11
C HIS A 120 -2.98 -15.70 1.63
N LEU A 121 -1.77 -16.16 1.29
CA LEU A 121 -1.33 -16.25 -0.10
C LEU A 121 -2.13 -17.27 -0.90
N ALA A 122 -2.44 -18.43 -0.32
CA ALA A 122 -3.28 -19.46 -0.96
C ALA A 122 -4.71 -18.96 -1.27
N SER A 123 -5.18 -17.94 -0.56
CA SER A 123 -6.48 -17.30 -0.77
C SER A 123 -6.41 -15.96 -1.52
N GLY A 124 -5.25 -15.62 -2.10
CA GLY A 124 -5.06 -14.37 -2.85
C GLY A 124 -4.99 -13.10 -1.99
N ARG A 125 -5.00 -13.22 -0.66
CA ARG A 125 -5.01 -12.10 0.29
C ARG A 125 -3.59 -11.61 0.59
N VAL A 126 -2.86 -11.23 -0.45
CA VAL A 126 -1.48 -10.72 -0.35
C VAL A 126 -1.34 -9.53 0.62
N PRO A 127 -2.27 -8.56 0.69
CA PRO A 127 -2.18 -7.48 1.67
C PRO A 127 -2.18 -7.98 3.13
N LEU A 128 -2.94 -9.04 3.43
CA LEU A 128 -2.95 -9.65 4.76
C LEU A 128 -1.67 -10.44 5.04
N ALA A 129 -1.11 -11.11 4.03
CA ALA A 129 0.21 -11.74 4.15
C ALA A 129 1.31 -10.70 4.47
N ALA A 130 1.30 -9.56 3.77
CA ALA A 130 2.23 -8.46 4.02
C ALA A 130 2.06 -7.86 5.43
N PHE A 131 0.82 -7.76 5.92
CA PHE A 131 0.53 -7.36 7.30
C PHE A 131 1.02 -8.37 8.32
N ALA A 132 0.74 -9.67 8.13
CA ALA A 132 1.17 -10.73 9.03
C ALA A 132 2.70 -10.76 9.18
N ALA A 133 3.45 -10.52 8.10
CA ALA A 133 4.91 -10.40 8.18
C ALA A 133 5.39 -9.20 9.01
N ALA A 134 4.74 -8.04 8.86
CA ALA A 134 5.05 -6.86 9.68
C ALA A 134 4.69 -7.09 11.15
N ARG A 135 3.59 -7.81 11.43
CA ARG A 135 3.21 -8.23 12.79
C ARG A 135 4.19 -9.23 13.40
N ALA A 136 4.72 -10.18 12.62
CA ALA A 136 5.77 -11.08 13.09
C ALA A 136 7.03 -10.30 13.51
N ALA A 137 7.44 -9.30 12.71
CA ALA A 137 8.54 -8.42 13.04
C ALA A 137 8.28 -7.60 14.32
N GLU A 138 7.07 -7.08 14.46
CA GLU A 138 6.65 -6.34 15.65
C GLU A 138 6.66 -7.16 16.93
N VAL A 139 6.13 -8.40 16.90
CA VAL A 139 6.15 -9.28 18.07
C VAL A 139 7.59 -9.64 18.44
N ASN A 140 8.48 -9.76 17.45
CA ASN A 140 9.89 -10.06 17.68
C ASN A 140 10.69 -8.91 18.30
N GLY A 141 10.43 -7.66 17.90
CA GLY A 141 11.31 -6.53 18.25
C GLY A 141 10.62 -5.18 18.50
N GLY A 142 9.30 -5.18 18.69
CA GLY A 142 8.50 -4.01 19.01
C GLY A 142 8.04 -3.17 17.81
N PRO A 143 7.31 -2.06 18.07
CA PRO A 143 6.65 -1.25 17.03
C PRO A 143 7.57 -0.76 15.90
N ALA A 144 8.84 -0.46 16.20
CA ALA A 144 9.79 -0.02 15.19
C ALA A 144 10.07 -1.10 14.13
N GLU A 145 10.03 -2.39 14.49
CA GLU A 145 10.25 -3.48 13.54
C GLU A 145 9.07 -3.66 12.58
N TYR A 146 7.84 -3.31 13.01
CA TYR A 146 6.69 -3.22 12.12
C TYR A 146 6.96 -2.21 11.00
N GLU A 147 7.37 -0.99 11.38
CA GLU A 147 7.65 0.09 10.41
C GLU A 147 8.83 -0.23 9.50
N ARG A 148 9.86 -0.93 10.01
CA ARG A 148 10.98 -1.40 9.18
C ARG A 148 10.54 -2.41 8.14
N GLU A 149 9.69 -3.38 8.50
CA GLU A 149 9.18 -4.36 7.53
C GLU A 149 8.27 -3.69 6.50
N ARG A 150 7.43 -2.72 6.90
CA ARG A 150 6.62 -1.92 5.97
C ARG A 150 7.46 -1.07 5.03
N SER A 151 8.47 -0.39 5.55
CA SER A 151 9.43 0.38 4.73
C SER A 151 10.16 -0.51 3.72
N ARG A 152 10.51 -1.73 4.11
CA ARG A 152 11.12 -2.73 3.21
C ARG A 152 10.16 -3.23 2.14
N GLN A 153 8.87 -3.39 2.45
CA GLN A 153 7.85 -3.72 1.45
C GLN A 153 7.66 -2.55 0.47
N ALA A 154 7.63 -1.32 0.96
CA ALA A 154 7.54 -0.12 0.13
C ALA A 154 8.74 0.03 -0.80
N ALA A 155 9.97 -0.15 -0.29
CA ALA A 155 11.19 -0.11 -1.09
C ALA A 155 11.20 -1.21 -2.18
N TRP A 156 10.72 -2.41 -1.85
CA TRP A 156 10.57 -3.49 -2.82
C TRP A 156 9.59 -3.11 -3.93
N LEU A 157 8.42 -2.54 -3.58
CA LEU A 157 7.43 -2.06 -4.55
C LEU A 157 7.99 -0.96 -5.44
N ALA A 158 8.65 0.04 -4.84
CA ALA A 158 9.25 1.16 -5.57
C ALA A 158 10.27 0.65 -6.61
N ALA A 159 11.18 -0.23 -6.19
CA ALA A 159 12.17 -0.82 -7.08
C ALA A 159 11.52 -1.66 -8.19
N ARG A 160 10.53 -2.49 -7.85
CA ARG A 160 9.87 -3.39 -8.81
C ARG A 160 9.04 -2.64 -9.86
N LEU A 161 8.47 -1.50 -9.46
CA LEU A 161 7.59 -0.66 -10.28
C LEU A 161 8.33 0.50 -10.95
N GLY A 162 9.64 0.68 -10.69
CA GLY A 162 10.42 1.79 -11.23
C GLY A 162 9.96 3.17 -10.72
N LEU A 163 9.40 3.22 -9.51
CA LEU A 163 8.98 4.48 -8.89
C LEU A 163 10.22 5.16 -8.30
N GLY A 164 10.41 6.44 -8.63
CA GLY A 164 11.57 7.21 -8.16
C GLY A 164 11.66 7.21 -6.62
N ALA A 165 12.88 7.15 -6.09
CA ALA A 165 13.10 7.33 -4.66
C ALA A 165 12.65 8.76 -4.28
N ALA A 166 11.66 8.87 -3.41
CA ALA A 166 11.37 10.11 -2.70
C ALA A 166 12.43 10.33 -1.62
#